data_AF-A0A1G3JTT0-F1
#
_entry.id   AF-A0A1G3JTT0-F1
#
_cell.length_a   1.000
_cell.length_b   1.000
_cell.length_c   1.000
_cell.angle_alpha   90.00
_cell.angle_beta   90.00
_cell.angle_gamma   90.00
#
_symmetry.space_group_name_H-M   'P 1'
#
loop_
_entity.id
_entity.type
_entity.pdbx_description
1 polymer ?
#
loop_
_entity_poly.entity_id
_entity_poly.type
_entity_poly.pdbx_seq_one_letter_code
_entity_poly.pdbx_strand_id
1 'polypeptide(L)' 'MTNEQRKQFMPNPKIEALVRKAVNDPRLSDEQREKAAARLIDLKKLKTAIKEERSATSGSSI' A
#
# COMPACT_ATOMS: atom_id res chain seq x y z
N MET A 1 19.69 -9.29 11.83
CA MET A 1 18.40 -9.41 11.11
C MET A 1 18.70 -9.38 9.63
N THR A 2 18.44 -10.47 8.91
CA THR A 2 18.96 -10.73 7.57
C THR A 2 18.33 -9.81 6.51
N ASN A 3 19.16 -9.36 5.56
CA ASN A 3 18.88 -8.41 4.47
C ASN A 3 17.72 -8.82 3.51
N GLU A 4 17.11 -9.99 3.72
CA GLU A 4 16.07 -10.55 2.85
C GLU A 4 14.66 -10.01 3.13
N GLN A 5 14.39 -9.48 4.34
CA GLN A 5 13.09 -8.86 4.66
C GLN A 5 12.88 -7.50 3.98
N ARG A 6 13.94 -6.91 3.41
CA ARG A 6 13.90 -5.63 2.70
C ARG A 6 13.72 -5.77 1.18
N LYS A 7 13.55 -7.01 0.66
CA LYS A 7 13.02 -7.21 -0.69
C LYS A 7 11.54 -6.83 -0.69
N GLN A 8 11.30 -5.54 -0.91
CA GLN A 8 10.18 -5.08 -1.72
C GLN A 8 8.82 -5.17 -1.02
N PHE A 9 8.65 -4.43 0.09
CA PHE A 9 7.34 -4.04 0.64
C PHE A 9 6.55 -3.12 -0.30
N MET A 10 6.77 -3.17 -1.62
CA MET A 10 5.98 -2.39 -2.56
C MET A 10 4.56 -2.98 -2.58
N PRO A 11 3.52 -2.17 -2.30
CA PRO A 11 2.15 -2.67 -2.38
C PRO A 11 1.91 -3.21 -3.78
N ASN A 12 1.53 -4.49 -3.86
CA ASN A 12 1.32 -5.17 -5.13
C ASN A 12 0.23 -4.42 -5.92
N PRO A 13 0.52 -3.91 -7.14
CA PRO A 13 -0.44 -3.11 -7.90
C PRO A 13 -1.73 -3.87 -8.22
N LYS A 14 -1.67 -5.21 -8.30
CA LYS A 14 -2.87 -6.06 -8.46
C LYS A 14 -3.78 -5.98 -7.23
N ILE A 15 -3.22 -5.91 -6.03
CA ILE A 15 -3.99 -5.79 -4.79
C ILE A 15 -4.67 -4.42 -4.72
N GLU A 16 -3.96 -3.34 -5.05
CA GLU A 16 -4.57 -2.00 -5.08
C GLU A 16 -5.73 -1.93 -6.08
N ALA A 17 -5.57 -2.51 -7.28
CA ALA A 17 -6.63 -2.56 -8.28
C ALA A 17 -7.86 -3.35 -7.78
N LEU A 18 -7.65 -4.46 -7.09
CA LEU A 18 -8.73 -5.26 -6.47
C LEU A 18 -9.45 -4.47 -5.38
N VAL A 19 -8.72 -3.80 -4.49
CA VAL A 19 -9.30 -2.98 -3.42
C VAL A 19 -10.10 -1.81 -4.01
N ARG A 20 -9.60 -1.14 -5.05
CA ARG A 20 -10.34 -0.08 -5.76
C ARG A 20 -11.63 -0.57 -6.41
N LYS A 21 -11.61 -1.79 -6.98
CA LYS A 21 -12.82 -2.42 -7.50
C LYS A 21 -13.81 -2.73 -6.38
N ALA A 22 -13.34 -3.27 -5.27
CA ALA A 22 -14.20 -3.61 -4.12
C ALA A 22 -14.91 -2.39 -3.52
N VAL A 23 -14.27 -1.23 -3.43
CA VAL A 23 -14.92 0.00 -2.94
C VAL A 23 -16.16 0.38 -3.75
N ASN A 24 -16.16 0.09 -5.05
CA ASN A 24 -17.24 0.45 -5.97
C ASN A 24 -18.08 -0.76 -6.41
N ASP A 25 -17.90 -1.94 -5.82
CA ASP A 25 -18.64 -3.14 -6.22
C ASP A 25 -20.06 -3.10 -5.60
N PRO A 26 -21.13 -3.01 -6.41
CA PRO A 26 -22.50 -2.96 -5.90
C PRO A 26 -22.95 -4.29 -5.28
N ARG A 27 -22.21 -5.38 -5.48
CA ARG A 27 -22.52 -6.71 -4.93
C ARG A 27 -21.97 -6.92 -3.51
N LEU A 28 -21.13 -6.01 -3.03
CA LEU A 28 -20.57 -6.07 -1.69
C LEU A 28 -21.45 -5.29 -0.71
N SER A 29 -21.47 -5.74 0.55
CA SER A 29 -22.14 -5.02 1.61
C SER A 29 -21.44 -3.70 1.93
N ASP A 30 -22.15 -2.77 2.55
CA ASP A 30 -21.58 -1.49 3.00
C ASP A 30 -20.33 -1.69 3.88
N GLU A 31 -20.39 -2.63 4.82
CA GLU A 31 -19.26 -2.98 5.69
C GLU A 31 -18.04 -3.49 4.89
N GLN A 32 -18.26 -4.30 3.85
CA GLN A 32 -17.19 -4.78 2.98
C GLN A 32 -16.58 -3.66 2.15
N ARG A 33 -17.40 -2.74 1.64
CA ARG A 33 -16.94 -1.55 0.91
C ARG A 33 -16.16 -0.60 1.81
N GLU A 34 -16.60 -0.41 3.06
CA GLU A 34 -15.91 0.40 4.05
C GLU A 34 -14.55 -0.18 4.42
N LYS A 35 -14.48 -1.50 4.66
CA LYS A 35 -13.20 -2.21 4.87
C LYS A 35 -12.26 -2.07 3.66
N ALA A 36 -12.79 -2.13 2.44
CA ALA A 36 -11.99 -1.89 1.23
C ALA A 36 -11.50 -0.44 1.15
N ALA A 37 -12.33 0.54 1.53
CA ALA A 37 -11.93 1.95 1.54
C ALA A 37 -10.83 2.21 2.57
N ALA A 38 -10.95 1.67 3.78
CA ALA A 38 -9.91 1.72 4.80
C ALA A 38 -8.59 1.10 4.29
N ARG A 39 -8.67 -0.07 3.65
CA ARG A 39 -7.49 -0.73 3.09
C ARG A 39 -6.83 0.08 1.98
N LEU A 40 -7.61 0.81 1.17
CA LEU A 40 -7.08 1.70 0.13
C LEU A 40 -6.28 2.86 0.74
N ILE A 41 -6.73 3.39 1.88
CA ILE A 41 -6.02 4.44 2.63
C ILE A 41 -4.68 3.90 3.16
N ASP A 42 -4.65 2.70 3.74
CA ASP A 42 -3.42 2.08 4.22
C ASP A 42 -2.41 1.88 3.10
N LEU A 43 -2.85 1.40 1.93
CA LEU A 43 -1.98 1.22 0.77
C LEU A 43 -1.37 2.55 0.30
N LYS A 44 -2.13 3.65 0.36
CA LYS A 44 -1.60 5.00 0.05
C LYS A 44 -0.56 5.44 1.07
N LYS A 45 -0.82 5.26 2.37
CA LYS A 45 0.13 5.59 3.45
C LYS A 45 1.43 4.81 3.29
N LEU A 46 1.35 3.51 3.01
CA LEU A 46 2.52 2.66 2.75
C LEU A 46 3.31 3.14 1.53
N LYS A 47 2.64 3.51 0.44
CA LYS A 47 3.34 4.09 -0.74
C LYS A 47 4.09 5.38 -0.39
N THR A 48 3.48 6.26 0.40
CA THR A 48 4.12 7.50 0.85
C THR A 48 5.33 7.21 1.73
N ALA A 49 5.17 6.35 2.75
CA ALA A 49 6.26 5.95 3.64
C ALA A 49 7.44 5.33 2.88
N ILE A 50 7.19 4.44 1.92
CA ILE A 50 8.25 3.84 1.08
C ILE A 50 8.94 4.89 0.21
N LYS A 51 8.19 5.88 -0.30
CA LYS A 51 8.76 6.98 -1.08
C LYS A 51 9.69 7.84 -0.21
N GLU A 52 9.26 8.14 1.02
CA GLU A 52 10.02 8.92 2.00
C GLU A 52 11.29 8.18 2.46
N GLU A 53 11.19 6.87 2.75
CA GLU A 53 12.35 6.03 3.09
C GLU A 53 13.38 5.99 1.96
N ARG A 54 12.93 5.90 0.70
CA ARG A 54 13.82 5.96 -0.48
C ARG A 54 14.50 7.31 -0.64
N SER A 55 13.81 8.42 -0.35
CA SER A 55 14.45 9.74 -0.36
C SER A 55 15.45 9.94 0.79
N ALA A 56 15.16 9.39 1.97
CA ALA A 56 16.04 9.52 3.14
C ALA A 56 17.31 8.65 3.05
N THR A 57 17.22 7.46 2.44
CA THR A 57 18.37 6.56 2.25
C THR A 57 19.27 6.95 1.08
N SER A 58 18.81 7.81 0.17
CA SER A 58 19.60 8.31 -0.97
C SER A 58 20.42 9.57 -0.63
N GLY A 59 20.24 10.14 0.57
CA GLY A 59 20.90 11.38 1.02
C GLY A 59 22.04 11.18 2.02
N SER A 60 22.43 9.95 2.36
CA SER A 60 23.53 9.68 3.30
C SER A 60 24.69 9.03 2.56
N SER A 61 25.37 9.84 1.77
CA SER A 61 26.75 9.61 1.35
C SER A 61 27.36 10.98 1.11
N ILE A 62 28.22 11.37 2.06
CA ILE A 62 29.39 12.27 2.03
C ILE A 62 29.47 12.98 3.39
#